data_AF-A0A235HKM9-F1
#
_entry.id   AF-A0A235HKM9-F1
#
_cell.length_a   1.000
_cell.length_b   1.000
_cell.length_c   1.000
_cell.angle_alpha   90.00
_cell.angle_beta   90.00
_cell.angle_gamma   90.00
#
_symmetry.space_group_name_H-M   'P 1'
#
loop_
_entity.id
_entity.type
_entity.pdbx_description
1 polymer ?
#
loop_
_entity_poly.entity_id
_entity_poly.type
_entity_poly.pdbx_seq_one_letter_code
_entity_poly.pdbx_strand_id
1 'polypeptide(L)' 'MVSPAEPAPRPERLARLIYMASVGGYMAVRGDTLVQLDGRMVWPTADALIRDAAAAGVPVSSHVINTARS' A
#
# COMPACT_ATOMS: atom_id res chain seq x y z
N MET A 1 29.23 24.69 -6.90
CA MET A 1 28.23 24.16 -5.94
C MET A 1 27.08 23.57 -6.73
N VAL A 2 26.96 22.25 -6.81
CA VAL A 2 25.69 21.53 -6.93
C VAL A 2 25.98 20.11 -6.43
N SER A 3 25.58 19.78 -5.22
CA SER A 3 25.51 18.38 -4.81
C SER A 3 24.43 17.74 -5.69
N PRO A 4 24.68 16.60 -6.36
CA PRO A 4 23.57 15.85 -6.94
C PRO A 4 22.71 15.45 -5.76
N ALA A 5 21.52 16.03 -5.65
CA ALA A 5 20.54 15.58 -4.68
C ALA A 5 20.35 14.09 -4.95
N GLU A 6 20.89 13.27 -4.05
CA GLU A 6 20.59 11.85 -3.92
C GLU A 6 19.09 11.71 -4.18
N PRO A 7 18.64 10.92 -5.17
CA PRO A 7 17.22 10.79 -5.41
C PRO A 7 16.64 10.25 -4.12
N ALA A 8 15.90 11.09 -3.39
CA ALA A 8 15.19 10.71 -2.19
C ALA A 8 14.55 9.34 -2.48
N PRO A 9 14.72 8.33 -1.60
CA PRO A 9 14.29 6.96 -1.88
C PRO A 9 12.88 7.02 -2.42
N ARG A 10 12.76 6.75 -3.72
CA ARG A 10 11.56 7.12 -4.45
C ARG A 10 10.41 6.36 -3.81
N PRO A 11 9.38 7.04 -3.26
CA PRO A 11 8.21 6.35 -2.69
C PRO A 11 7.44 5.55 -3.77
N GLU A 12 7.85 5.68 -5.04
CA GLU A 12 7.35 5.07 -6.28
C GLU A 12 7.15 3.55 -6.28
N ARG A 13 7.58 2.81 -5.24
CA ARG A 13 7.40 1.36 -5.22
C ARG A 13 6.74 0.78 -3.98
N LEU A 14 6.27 1.62 -3.05
CA LEU A 14 5.56 1.13 -1.88
C LEU A 14 4.06 1.03 -2.17
N ALA A 15 3.49 -0.16 -1.97
CA ALA A 15 2.05 -0.33 -2.04
C ALA A 15 1.40 0.41 -0.86
N ARG A 16 0.52 1.36 -1.15
CA ARG A 16 -0.26 2.14 -0.19
C ARG A 16 -1.44 1.29 0.26
N LEU A 17 -1.70 1.28 1.56
CA LEU A 17 -2.93 0.67 2.10
C LEU A 17 -4.06 1.68 2.01
N ILE A 18 -5.18 1.28 1.43
CA ILE A 18 -6.41 2.06 1.36
C ILE A 18 -7.50 1.32 2.12
N TYR A 19 -8.10 1.97 3.13
CA TYR A 19 -9.29 1.44 3.79
C TYR A 19 -10.55 1.98 3.11
N MET A 20 -11.32 1.10 2.48
CA MET A 20 -12.60 1.44 1.87
C MET A 20 -13.75 1.03 2.78
N ALA A 21 -14.39 2.03 3.40
CA ALA A 21 -15.56 1.81 4.25
C ALA A 21 -16.74 1.16 3.50
N SER A 22 -16.92 1.48 2.20
CA SER A 22 -18.01 0.92 1.38
C SER A 22 -17.93 -0.59 1.17
N VAL A 23 -16.71 -1.14 1.15
CA VAL A 23 -16.46 -2.59 1.03
C VAL A 23 -16.13 -3.21 2.39
N GLY A 24 -15.89 -2.39 3.41
CA GLY A 24 -15.53 -2.85 4.76
C GLY A 24 -14.14 -3.50 4.82
N GLY A 25 -13.20 -3.08 3.95
CA GLY A 25 -11.92 -3.76 3.82
C GLY A 25 -10.76 -2.86 3.37
N TYR A 26 -9.56 -3.41 3.54
CA TYR A 26 -8.28 -2.82 3.17
C TYR A 26 -7.84 -3.34 1.82
N MET A 27 -7.32 -2.47 0.97
CA MET A 27 -6.75 -2.80 -0.33
C MET A 27 -5.33 -2.26 -0.43
N ALA A 28 -4.49 -2.94 -1.20
CA ALA A 28 -3.15 -2.48 -1.52
C ALA A 28 -3.18 -1.83 -2.91
N VAL A 29 -2.71 -0.59 -3.03
CA VAL A 29 -2.58 0.11 -4.31
C VAL A 29 -1.13 0.55 -4.48
N ARG A 30 -0.53 0.20 -5.62
CA ARG A 30 0.83 0.61 -5.97
C ARG A 30 0.76 1.52 -7.18
N GLY A 31 1.10 2.80 -6.97
CA GLY A 31 0.84 3.84 -7.98
C GLY A 31 -0.67 3.96 -8.20
N ASP A 32 -1.12 3.59 -9.40
CA ASP A 32 -2.53 3.61 -9.83
C ASP A 32 -3.11 2.20 -10.03
N THR A 33 -2.37 1.16 -9.64
CA THR A 33 -2.78 -0.24 -9.83
C THR A 33 -3.11 -0.91 -8.50
N LEU A 34 -4.28 -1.55 -8.44
CA LEU A 34 -4.64 -2.44 -7.34
C LEU A 34 -3.74 -3.67 -7.36
N VAL A 35 -3.10 -3.93 -6.23
CA VAL A 35 -2.24 -5.10 -6.06
C VAL A 35 -3.09 -6.25 -5.54
N GLN A 36 -3.13 -7.33 -6.31
CA GLN A 36 -3.61 -8.61 -5.83
C GLN A 36 -2.45 -9.32 -5.13
N LEU A 37 -2.64 -9.71 -3.87
CA LEU A 37 -1.68 -10.50 -3.09
C LEU A 37 -2.37 -11.83 -2.78
N ASP A 38 -1.71 -12.94 -3.09
CA ASP A 38 -2.25 -14.29 -2.83
C ASP A 38 -3.65 -14.52 -3.45
N GLY A 39 -3.94 -13.94 -4.62
CA GLY A 39 -5.26 -14.04 -5.26
C GLY A 39 -6.37 -13.20 -4.58
N ARG A 40 -6.06 -12.50 -3.49
CA ARG A 40 -6.96 -11.60 -2.75
C ARG A 40 -6.63 -10.14 -3.08
N MET A 41 -7.67 -9.32 -3.18
CA MET A 41 -7.54 -7.85 -3.38
C MET A 41 -8.03 -7.04 -2.19
N VAL A 42 -8.83 -7.66 -1.31
CA VAL A 42 -9.46 -7.01 -0.16
C VAL A 42 -9.20 -7.84 1.10
N TRP A 43 -8.73 -7.18 2.15
CA TRP A 43 -8.47 -7.76 3.45
C TRP A 43 -9.39 -7.20 4.51
N PRO A 44 -9.81 -8.01 5.50
CA PRO A 44 -10.63 -7.52 6.60
C PRO A 44 -9.87 -6.58 7.54
N THR A 45 -8.55 -6.69 7.62
CA THR A 45 -7.70 -5.88 8.50
C THR A 45 -6.41 -5.44 7.79
N ALA A 46 -5.84 -4.31 8.21
CA ALA A 46 -4.55 -3.84 7.72
C ALA A 46 -3.42 -4.83 8.02
N ASP A 47 -3.45 -5.49 9.18
CA ASP A 47 -2.43 -6.46 9.60
C ASP A 47 -2.39 -7.68 8.67
N ALA A 48 -3.55 -8.22 8.27
CA ALA A 48 -3.62 -9.32 7.31
C ALA A 48 -3.03 -8.91 5.95
N LEU A 49 -3.32 -7.68 5.50
CA LEU A 49 -2.76 -7.14 4.28
C LEU A 49 -1.24 -6.97 4.36
N ILE A 50 -0.72 -6.46 5.48
CA ILE A 50 0.73 -6.29 5.70
C ILE A 50 1.44 -7.65 5.68
N ARG A 51 0.86 -8.68 6.33
CA ARG A 51 1.44 -10.04 6.32
C ARG A 51 1.48 -10.63 4.92
N ASP A 52 0.36 -10.55 4.18
CA ASP A 52 0.30 -11.10 2.83
C ASP A 52 1.19 -10.30 1.86
N ALA A 53 1.29 -8.99 2.05
CA ALA A 53 2.22 -8.15 1.29
C ALA A 53 3.67 -8.55 1.56
N ALA A 54 4.03 -8.76 2.83
CA ALA A 54 5.36 -9.24 3.21
C ALA A 54 5.64 -10.64 2.64
N ALA A 55 4.68 -11.56 2.68
CA ALA A 55 4.80 -12.89 2.10
C ALA A 55 4.95 -12.86 0.57
N ALA A 56 4.26 -11.94 -0.11
CA ALA A 56 4.38 -11.71 -1.54
C ALA A 56 5.62 -10.89 -1.93
N GLY A 57 6.44 -10.45 -0.97
CA GLY A 57 7.60 -9.59 -1.22
C GLY A 57 7.23 -8.19 -1.74
N VAL A 58 5.99 -7.76 -1.52
CA VAL A 58 5.50 -6.43 -1.89
C VAL A 58 5.77 -5.48 -0.72
N PRO A 59 6.72 -4.54 -0.86
CA PRO A 59 6.98 -3.59 0.21
C PRO A 59 5.77 -2.65 0.27
N VAL A 60 5.06 -2.67 1.39
CA VAL A 60 3.92 -1.80 1.67
C VAL A 60 4.35 -0.60 2.50
N SER A 61 3.82 0.58 2.19
CA SER A 61 3.94 1.73 3.07
C SER A 61 3.10 1.48 4.31
N SER A 62 3.67 1.65 5.49
CA SER A 62 2.95 1.62 6.78
C SER A 62 1.92 2.75 6.94
N HIS A 63 1.80 3.65 5.96
CA HIS A 63 0.82 4.72 5.92
C HIS A 63 -0.51 4.22 5.33
N VAL A 64 -1.49 3.97 6.20
CA VAL A 64 -2.87 3.63 5.81
C VAL A 64 -3.63 4.90 5.47
N ILE A 65 -4.11 5.00 4.24
CA ILE A 65 -5.00 6.07 3.81
C ILE A 65 -6.43 5.62 4.09
N ASN A 66 -7.03 6.28 5.07
CA ASN A 66 -8.43 6.04 5.39
C ASN A 66 -9.30 6.92 4.49
N THR A 67 -9.99 6.33 3.50
CA THR A 67 -10.90 7.10 2.63
C THR A 67 -12.30 7.27 3.24
N ALA A 68 -12.50 6.89 4.50
CA ALA A 68 -13.79 7.04 5.18
C ALA A 68 -14.08 8.46 5.67
N ARG A 69 -13.13 9.40 5.56
CA ARG A 69 -13.36 10.81 5.89
C ARG A 69 -12.39 11.75 5.14
N SER A 70 -12.89 12.50 4.16
CA SER A 70 -12.41 13.83 3.80
C SER A 70 -13.48 14.84 4.19
#